data_AF-A0A2W2ARD5-F1
#
_entry.id   AF-A0A2W2ARD5-F1
#
_cell.length_a   1.000
_cell.length_b   1.000
_cell.length_c   1.000
_cell.angle_alpha   90.00
_cell.angle_beta   90.00
_cell.angle_gamma   90.00
#
_symmetry.space_group_name_H-M   'P 1'
#
loop_
_entity.id
_entity.type
_entity.pdbx_description
1 polymer ?
#
loop_
_entity_poly.entity_id
_entity_poly.type
_entity_poly.pdbx_seq_one_letter_code
_entity_poly.pdbx_strand_id
1 'polypeptide(L)'
;MRGRLERLADAVDAIVPLVREVDDVGGRNAERFQAAADRLRNVPLGRADRNAVLRDLEALLGAGSGRLSDRYLVHDDGRPDLERSRTFTELVARIRSQAWWLRHLPF
;
A
#
# COMPACT_ATOMS: atom_id res chain seq x y z
N MET A 1 -3.81 16.96 -10.77
CA MET A 1 -3.03 16.02 -9.90
C MET A 1 -3.83 15.47 -8.72
N ARG A 2 -4.61 16.29 -8.01
CA ARG A 2 -5.36 15.91 -6.80
C ARG A 2 -6.14 14.58 -6.92
N GLY A 3 -6.95 14.40 -7.95
CA GLY A 3 -7.70 13.15 -8.14
C GLY A 3 -6.88 11.87 -8.38
N ARG A 4 -5.59 11.96 -8.77
CA ARG A 4 -4.71 10.77 -8.87
C ARG A 4 -4.12 10.39 -7.51
N LEU A 5 -3.79 11.39 -6.69
CA LEU A 5 -3.31 11.19 -5.32
C LEU A 5 -4.43 10.67 -4.42
N GLU A 6 -5.65 11.18 -4.58
CA GLU A 6 -6.84 10.66 -3.89
C GLU A 6 -7.09 9.19 -4.24
N ARG A 7 -7.05 8.82 -5.54
CA ARG A 7 -7.20 7.41 -5.96
C ARG A 7 -6.10 6.48 -5.43
N LEU A 8 -4.89 7.00 -5.23
CA LEU A 8 -3.80 6.26 -4.60
C LEU A 8 -4.07 6.10 -3.10
N ALA A 9 -4.47 7.17 -2.42
CA ALA A 9 -4.83 7.12 -1.01
C ALA A 9 -6.00 6.15 -0.74
N ASP A 10 -7.00 6.12 -1.62
CA ASP A 10 -8.12 5.17 -1.51
C ASP A 10 -7.66 3.71 -1.66
N ALA A 11 -6.70 3.45 -2.57
CA ALA A 11 -6.12 2.12 -2.71
C ALA A 11 -5.28 1.74 -1.48
N VAL A 12 -4.56 2.71 -0.89
CA VAL A 12 -3.79 2.50 0.33
C VAL A 12 -4.72 2.24 1.52
N ASP A 13 -5.83 2.96 1.66
CA ASP A 13 -6.82 2.65 2.71
C ASP A 13 -7.43 1.27 2.55
N ALA A 14 -7.75 0.86 1.32
CA ALA A 14 -8.33 -0.44 1.05
C ALA A 14 -7.37 -1.60 1.41
N ILE A 15 -6.05 -1.38 1.36
CA ILE A 15 -5.07 -2.41 1.71
C ILE A 15 -4.81 -2.49 3.23
N VAL A 16 -5.03 -1.41 4.00
CA VAL A 16 -4.80 -1.37 5.45
C VAL A 16 -5.43 -2.54 6.22
N PRO A 17 -6.74 -2.85 6.10
CA PRO A 17 -7.33 -3.95 6.87
C PRO A 17 -6.68 -5.30 6.51
N LEU A 18 -6.38 -5.52 5.23
CA LEU A 18 -5.71 -6.73 4.77
C LEU A 18 -4.29 -6.82 5.35
N VAL A 19 -3.53 -5.72 5.37
CA VAL A 19 -2.18 -5.70 5.96
C VAL A 19 -2.20 -6.01 7.45
N ARG A 20 -3.21 -5.54 8.21
CA ARG A 20 -3.33 -5.84 9.64
C ARG A 20 -3.46 -7.33 9.92
N GLU A 21 -4.05 -8.07 9.00
CA GLU A 21 -4.30 -9.50 9.10
C GLU A 21 -3.09 -10.35 8.63
N VAL A 22 -2.09 -9.73 7.98
CA VAL A 22 -0.87 -10.43 7.55
C VAL A 22 0.13 -10.51 8.71
N ASP A 23 0.00 -11.56 9.52
CA ASP A 23 0.98 -11.97 10.54
C ASP A 23 1.27 -10.89 11.61
N ASP A 24 2.13 -11.18 12.60
CA ASP A 24 2.47 -10.26 13.69
C ASP A 24 3.19 -8.97 13.23
N VAL A 25 3.69 -8.96 11.98
CA VAL A 25 4.35 -7.82 11.35
C VAL A 25 3.32 -6.87 10.69
N GLY A 26 2.11 -7.35 10.45
CA GLY A 26 1.03 -6.64 9.76
C GLY A 26 0.61 -5.35 10.45
N GLY A 27 0.49 -5.37 11.78
CA GLY A 27 0.04 -4.21 12.57
C GLY A 27 0.89 -2.95 12.34
N ARG A 28 2.22 -3.07 12.44
CA ARG A 28 3.13 -1.92 12.23
C ARG A 28 3.14 -1.41 10.80
N ASN A 29 3.00 -2.30 9.82
CA ASN A 29 2.92 -1.88 8.41
C ASN A 29 1.59 -1.19 8.10
N ALA A 30 0.49 -1.67 8.67
CA ALA A 30 -0.83 -1.06 8.50
C ALA A 30 -0.87 0.38 9.03
N GLU A 31 -0.26 0.66 10.18
CA GLU A 31 -0.12 2.03 10.69
C GLU A 31 0.66 2.94 9.73
N ARG A 32 1.73 2.43 9.13
CA ARG A 32 2.51 3.17 8.12
C ARG A 32 1.69 3.43 6.85
N PHE A 33 0.90 2.47 6.39
CA PHE A 33 -0.01 2.67 5.25
C PHE A 33 -1.09 3.71 5.57
N GLN A 34 -1.71 3.64 6.75
CA GLN A 34 -2.72 4.62 7.16
C GLN A 34 -2.14 6.04 7.18
N ALA A 35 -0.98 6.22 7.81
CA ALA A 35 -0.30 7.51 7.86
C ALA A 35 0.08 8.04 6.46
N ALA A 36 0.41 7.14 5.51
CA ALA A 36 0.68 7.52 4.14
C ALA A 36 -0.59 7.97 3.39
N ALA A 37 -1.71 7.25 3.55
CA ALA A 37 -3.00 7.64 2.96
C ALA A 37 -3.46 9.01 3.48
N ASP A 38 -3.37 9.24 4.79
CA ASP A 38 -3.76 10.51 5.42
C ASP A 38 -2.91 11.68 4.91
N ARG A 39 -1.59 11.46 4.79
CA ARG A 39 -0.67 12.46 4.22
C ARG A 39 -1.00 12.79 2.77
N LEU A 40 -1.33 11.78 1.96
CA LEU A 40 -1.67 11.97 0.54
C LEU A 40 -3.00 12.73 0.34
N ARG A 41 -3.95 12.62 1.28
CA ARG A 41 -5.25 13.31 1.20
C ARG A 41 -5.25 14.71 1.80
N ASN A 42 -4.69 14.87 3.00
CA ASN A 42 -5.01 16.00 3.86
C ASN A 42 -3.95 17.10 3.85
N VAL A 43 -2.77 16.86 3.28
CA VAL A 43 -1.65 17.80 3.35
C VAL A 43 -1.32 18.33 1.95
N PRO A 44 -1.25 19.65 1.73
CA PRO A 44 -0.58 20.19 0.56
C PRO A 44 0.91 19.82 0.65
N LEU A 45 1.27 18.67 0.08
CA LEU A 45 2.63 18.15 0.08
C LEU A 45 3.48 18.88 -0.95
N GLY A 46 4.66 19.33 -0.53
CA GLY A 46 5.70 19.73 -1.47
C GLY A 46 6.14 18.55 -2.34
N ARG A 47 6.77 18.83 -3.48
CA ARG A 47 7.24 17.78 -4.42
C ARG A 47 8.18 16.77 -3.74
N ALA A 48 9.04 17.23 -2.83
CA ALA A 48 9.97 16.38 -2.09
C ALA A 48 9.23 15.41 -1.16
N ASP A 49 8.33 15.91 -0.32
CA ASP A 49 7.56 15.10 0.63
C ASP A 49 6.64 14.10 -0.06
N ARG A 50 5.97 14.54 -1.13
CA ARG A 50 5.17 13.65 -1.99
C ARG A 50 6.05 12.50 -2.50
N ASN A 51 7.19 12.80 -3.09
CA ASN A 51 8.07 11.77 -3.63
C ASN A 51 8.62 10.84 -2.53
N ALA A 52 8.85 11.34 -1.32
CA ALA A 52 9.24 10.52 -0.18
C ALA A 52 8.13 9.54 0.21
N VAL A 53 6.88 9.99 0.31
CA VAL A 53 5.72 9.11 0.61
C VAL A 53 5.53 8.06 -0.47
N LEU A 54 5.59 8.45 -1.76
CA LEU A 54 5.46 7.50 -2.88
C LEU A 54 6.59 6.46 -2.87
N ARG A 55 7.82 6.87 -2.58
CA ARG A 55 8.96 5.96 -2.47
C ARG A 55 8.82 5.00 -1.29
N ASP A 56 8.29 5.45 -0.15
CA ASP A 56 8.07 4.58 1.01
C ASP A 56 7.00 3.52 0.72
N LEU A 57 5.90 3.92 0.06
CA LEU A 57 4.86 2.99 -0.41
C LEU A 57 5.42 1.93 -1.37
N GLU A 58 6.26 2.33 -2.34
CA GLU A 58 6.95 1.40 -3.23
C GLU A 58 7.88 0.43 -2.46
N ALA A 59 8.58 0.92 -1.43
CA ALA A 59 9.50 0.12 -0.63
C ALA A 59 8.78 -0.90 0.24
N LEU A 60 7.70 -0.49 0.93
CA LEU A 60 6.85 -1.35 1.76
C LEU A 60 6.23 -2.50 0.96
N LEU A 61 5.92 -2.24 -0.30
CA LEU A 61 5.28 -3.19 -1.21
C LEU A 61 6.24 -3.89 -2.17
N GLY A 62 7.55 -3.63 -2.08
CA GLY A 62 8.53 -4.23 -2.98
C GLY A 62 8.51 -5.76 -2.91
N ALA A 63 8.77 -6.44 -4.02
CA ALA A 63 8.83 -7.91 -4.09
C ALA A 63 10.11 -8.44 -3.43
N GLY A 64 10.07 -9.66 -2.88
CA GLY A 64 11.23 -10.34 -2.31
C GLY A 64 10.85 -11.28 -1.16
N SER A 65 11.50 -12.44 -1.08
CA SER A 65 11.22 -13.46 -0.06
C SER A 65 11.12 -12.86 1.35
N GLY A 66 10.02 -13.19 2.05
CA GLY A 66 9.72 -12.70 3.40
C GLY A 66 9.06 -11.31 3.46
N ARG A 67 8.92 -10.60 2.34
CA ARG A 67 8.23 -9.31 2.28
C ARG A 67 6.72 -9.47 2.28
N LEU A 68 6.05 -8.39 2.68
CA LEU A 68 4.60 -8.32 2.82
C LEU A 68 3.85 -8.67 1.53
N SER A 69 4.40 -8.27 0.38
CA SER A 69 3.81 -8.50 -0.96
C SER A 69 3.81 -9.96 -1.42
N ASP A 70 4.65 -10.82 -0.83
CA ASP A 70 4.77 -12.23 -1.18
C ASP A 70 4.02 -13.15 -0.19
N ARG A 71 3.28 -12.56 0.76
CA ARG A 71 2.52 -13.29 1.78
C ARG A 71 1.07 -13.51 1.36
N TYR A 72 0.47 -14.57 1.90
CA TYR A 72 -0.93 -14.91 1.72
C TYR A 72 -1.71 -14.65 3.00
N LEU A 73 -2.97 -14.26 2.85
CA LEU A 73 -3.92 -14.21 3.95
C LEU A 73 -4.43 -15.61 4.25
N VAL A 74 -4.66 -15.89 5.52
CA VAL A 74 -5.17 -17.16 6.01
C VAL A 74 -6.45 -16.94 6.79
N HIS A 75 -7.30 -17.96 6.83
CA HIS A 75 -8.43 -18.04 7.76
C HIS A 75 -7.92 -18.35 9.18
N ASP A 76 -8.80 -18.22 10.17
CA ASP A 76 -8.50 -18.57 11.56
C ASP A 76 -8.14 -20.07 11.75
N ASP A 77 -8.57 -20.93 10.81
CA ASP A 77 -8.23 -22.35 10.77
C ASP A 77 -6.87 -22.65 10.10
N GLY A 78 -6.13 -21.61 9.70
CA GLY A 78 -4.82 -21.69 9.07
C GLY A 78 -4.84 -22.04 7.58
N ARG A 79 -6.01 -22.22 6.96
CA ARG A 79 -6.10 -22.45 5.51
C ARG A 79 -5.89 -21.15 4.73
N PRO A 80 -5.29 -21.19 3.52
CA PRO A 80 -5.18 -20.01 2.67
C PRO A 80 -6.54 -19.43 2.28
N ASP A 81 -6.70 -18.13 2.46
CA ASP A 81 -7.84 -17.37 1.93
C ASP A 81 -7.48 -16.84 0.55
N LEU A 82 -7.88 -17.57 -0.49
CA LEU A 82 -7.49 -17.27 -1.87
C LEU A 82 -8.13 -15.98 -2.40
N GLU A 83 -9.36 -15.67 -1.97
CA GLU A 83 -10.09 -14.49 -2.44
C GLU A 83 -9.51 -13.20 -1.85
N ARG A 84 -9.31 -13.17 -0.53
CA ARG A 84 -8.66 -12.02 0.11
C ARG A 84 -7.20 -11.90 -0.33
N SER A 85 -6.48 -13.00 -0.49
CA SER A 85 -5.09 -12.98 -0.99
C SER A 85 -5.01 -12.41 -2.41
N ARG A 86 -5.94 -12.78 -3.30
CA ARG A 86 -6.01 -12.20 -4.64
C ARG A 86 -6.26 -10.69 -4.59
N THR A 87 -7.23 -10.27 -3.78
CA THR A 87 -7.57 -8.85 -3.59
C THR A 87 -6.36 -8.08 -3.07
N PHE A 88 -5.63 -8.65 -2.11
CA PHE A 88 -4.40 -8.09 -1.59
C PHE A 88 -3.34 -7.92 -2.69
N THR A 89 -3.05 -8.96 -3.47
CA THR A 89 -2.07 -8.88 -4.57
C THR A 89 -2.46 -7.83 -5.63
N GLU A 90 -3.74 -7.74 -5.98
CA GLU A 90 -4.24 -6.74 -6.93
C GLU A 90 -4.06 -5.31 -6.40
N LEU A 91 -4.33 -5.07 -5.11
CA LEU A 91 -4.08 -3.78 -4.44
C LEU A 91 -2.59 -3.45 -4.38
N VAL A 92 -1.74 -4.41 -4.03
CA VAL A 92 -0.27 -4.24 -4.03
C VAL A 92 0.22 -3.78 -5.41
N ALA A 93 -0.20 -4.48 -6.48
CA ALA A 93 0.19 -4.15 -7.84
C ALA A 93 -0.27 -2.75 -8.25
N ARG A 94 -1.53 -2.40 -7.91
CA ARG A 94 -2.12 -1.09 -8.19
C ARG A 94 -1.37 0.04 -7.49
N ILE A 95 -1.13 -0.08 -6.18
CA ILE A 95 -0.45 0.96 -5.38
C ILE A 95 0.96 1.19 -5.92
N ARG A 96 1.72 0.11 -6.16
CA ARG A 96 3.08 0.21 -6.72
C ARG A 96 3.12 0.91 -8.07
N SER A 97 2.23 0.51 -8.97
CA SER A 97 2.13 1.11 -10.30
C SER A 97 1.81 2.60 -10.18
N GLN A 98 0.77 2.97 -9.44
CA GLN A 98 0.36 4.36 -9.27
C GLN A 98 1.46 5.21 -8.61
N ALA A 99 2.12 4.69 -7.58
CA ALA A 99 3.22 5.39 -6.89
C ALA A 99 4.40 5.65 -7.84
N TRP A 100 4.81 4.64 -8.61
CA TRP A 100 5.86 4.77 -9.61
C TRP A 100 5.51 5.81 -10.67
N TRP A 101 4.29 5.76 -11.24
CA TRP A 101 3.82 6.70 -12.25
C TRP A 101 3.81 8.14 -11.73
N LEU A 102 3.34 8.36 -10.51
CA LEU A 102 3.30 9.69 -9.88
C LEU A 102 4.68 10.25 -9.52
N ARG A 103 5.67 9.38 -9.32
CA ARG A 103 7.06 9.76 -9.03
C ARG A 103 7.84 10.16 -10.28
N HIS A 104 7.64 9.43 -11.39
CA HIS A 104 8.50 9.55 -12.57
C HIS A 104 7.92 10.35 -13.73
N LEU A 105 6.61 10.50 -13.81
CA LEU A 105 6.03 11.31 -14.88
C LEU A 105 5.70 12.73 -14.41
N PRO A 106 6.36 13.76 -14.99
CA PRO A 106 5.95 15.13 -14.80
C PRO A 106 4.62 15.34 -15.52
N PHE A 107 3.64 15.88 -14.81
CA PHE A 107 2.44 16.48 -15.39
C PHE A 107 2.46 17.96 -15.03
#